data_AF-A0A1Q9F7U3-F1
#
_entry.id   AF-A0A1Q9F7U3-F1
#
_cell.length_a   1.000
_cell.length_b   1.000
_cell.length_c   1.000
_cell.angle_alpha   90.00
_cell.angle_beta   90.00
_cell.angle_gamma   90.00
#
_symmetry.space_group_name_H-M   'P 1'
#
loop_
_entity.id
_entity.type
_entity.pdbx_description
1 polymer ?
#
loop_
_entity_poly.entity_id
_entity_poly.type
_entity_poly.pdbx_seq_one_letter_code
_entity_poly.pdbx_strand_id
1 'polypeptide(L)'
;MDRYFRFKTFTGVCHYKASSALRCAATCTYSGSSPSMALGASYEVNKELLLKGKVSKSSVSLGCKKTLAKGLTALSGLEYGFDGKMSYGLQLSVE
;
A
#
# COMPACT_ATOMS: atom_id res chain seq x y z
N MET A 1 -9.98 32.18 26.50
CA MET A 1 -10.66 30.98 25.96
C MET A 1 -9.81 30.44 24.83
N ASP A 2 -9.11 29.36 25.13
CA ASP A 2 -8.03 28.73 24.36
C ASP A 2 -8.39 28.39 22.90
N ARG A 3 -7.53 28.83 21.98
CA ARG A 3 -7.51 28.40 20.58
C ARG A 3 -6.94 26.99 20.49
N TYR A 4 -7.77 25.98 20.74
CA TYR A 4 -7.38 24.61 20.44
C TYR A 4 -7.23 24.42 18.93
N PHE A 5 -6.00 24.10 18.50
CA PHE A 5 -5.66 23.59 17.19
C PHE A 5 -6.56 22.38 16.88
N ARG A 6 -7.65 22.58 16.13
CA ARG A 6 -8.46 21.47 15.61
C ARG A 6 -7.64 20.77 14.53
N PHE A 7 -6.92 19.70 14.90
CA PHE A 7 -6.26 18.84 13.93
C PHE A 7 -7.30 18.28 12.95
N LYS A 8 -7.28 18.78 11.71
CA LYS A 8 -8.23 18.42 10.65
C LYS A 8 -7.99 17.00 10.13
N THR A 9 -6.73 16.56 10.18
CA THR A 9 -6.29 15.22 9.77
C THR A 9 -5.10 14.77 10.61
N PHE A 10 -5.13 13.53 11.09
CA PHE A 10 -4.03 12.85 11.75
C PHE A 10 -3.71 11.56 10.98
N THR A 11 -2.43 11.27 10.74
CA THR A 11 -2.00 10.02 10.10
C THR A 11 -0.89 9.40 10.93
N GLY A 12 -1.16 8.23 11.51
CA GLY A 12 -0.17 7.37 12.12
C GLY A 12 0.25 6.28 11.14
N VAL A 13 1.55 6.04 11.03
CA VAL A 13 2.10 4.92 10.26
C VAL A 13 3.06 4.14 11.13
N CYS A 14 2.96 2.81 11.09
CA CYS A 14 3.86 1.89 11.77
C CYS A 14 4.49 1.00 10.71
N HIS A 15 5.82 1.03 10.61
CA HIS A 15 6.57 0.17 9.70
C HIS A 15 7.31 -0.89 10.51
N TYR A 16 7.15 -2.14 10.11
CA TYR A 16 7.82 -3.26 10.75
C TYR A 16 8.56 -4.10 9.71
N LYS A 17 9.87 -4.24 9.90
CA LYS A 17 10.70 -5.10 9.05
C LYS A 17 10.89 -6.44 9.75
N ALA A 18 10.07 -7.43 9.39
CA ALA A 18 10.16 -8.77 9.97
C ALA A 18 11.40 -9.54 9.47
N SER A 19 11.85 -9.25 8.24
CA SER A 19 13.04 -9.87 7.65
C SER A 19 13.63 -8.98 6.56
N SER A 20 14.79 -9.35 6.01
CA SER A 20 15.37 -8.68 4.85
C SER A 20 14.42 -8.67 3.65
N ALA A 21 13.64 -9.74 3.48
CA ALA A 21 12.67 -9.92 2.41
C ALA A 21 11.24 -9.46 2.74
N LEU A 22 10.83 -9.42 4.03
CA LEU A 22 9.44 -9.15 4.43
C LEU A 22 9.31 -7.86 5.24
N ARG A 23 8.47 -6.96 4.74
CA ARG A 23 8.17 -5.66 5.35
C ARG A 23 6.67 -5.48 5.48
N CYS A 24 6.21 -5.19 6.68
CA CYS A 24 4.82 -4.88 6.97
C CYS A 24 4.68 -3.39 7.30
N ALA A 25 3.52 -2.83 6.99
CA ALA A 25 3.17 -1.47 7.36
C ALA A 25 1.70 -1.41 7.78
N ALA A 26 1.41 -0.69 8.85
CA ALA A 26 0.06 -0.37 9.27
C ALA A 26 -0.10 1.16 9.19
N THR A 27 -1.18 1.62 8.58
CA THR A 27 -1.49 3.05 8.45
C THR A 27 -2.88 3.30 9.00
N CYS A 28 -3.00 4.27 9.91
CA CYS A 28 -4.26 4.75 10.44
C CYS A 28 -4.36 6.25 10.18
N THR A 29 -5.33 6.66 9.37
CA THR A 29 -5.59 8.06 9.04
C THR A 29 -6.95 8.46 9.59
N TYR A 30 -6.97 9.42 10.50
CA TYR A 30 -8.17 10.05 11.02
C TYR A 30 -8.36 11.40 10.31
N SER A 31 -9.42 11.55 9.52
CA SER A 31 -9.80 12.85 8.94
C SER A 31 -11.29 13.08 9.17
N GLY A 32 -11.62 14.12 9.93
CA GLY A 32 -13.00 14.48 10.26
C GLY A 32 -13.73 13.45 11.12
N SER A 33 -14.47 12.54 10.47
CA SER A 33 -15.51 11.70 11.12
C SER A 33 -15.28 10.19 11.00
N SER A 34 -14.28 9.71 10.25
CA SER A 34 -14.04 8.27 10.12
C SER A 34 -12.56 7.92 10.03
N PRO A 35 -12.05 7.06 10.94
CA PRO A 35 -10.70 6.52 10.81
C PRO A 35 -10.65 5.55 9.63
N SER A 36 -9.71 5.79 8.72
CA SER A 36 -9.28 4.86 7.70
C SER A 36 -8.11 4.05 8.22
N MET A 37 -8.19 2.73 8.11
CA MET A 37 -7.11 1.82 8.48
C MET A 37 -6.73 1.00 7.26
N ALA A 38 -5.43 0.81 7.07
CA ALA A 38 -4.89 -0.12 6.11
C ALA A 38 -3.68 -0.87 6.68
N LEU A 39 -3.62 -2.14 6.35
CA LEU A 39 -2.51 -3.04 6.67
C LEU A 39 -1.91 -3.49 5.35
N GLY A 40 -0.61 -3.31 5.20
CA GLY A 40 0.15 -3.70 4.03
C GLY A 40 1.29 -4.63 4.40
N ALA A 41 1.58 -5.54 3.50
CA ALA A 41 2.80 -6.33 3.52
C ALA A 41 3.46 -6.27 2.15
N SER A 42 4.78 -6.30 2.15
CA SER A 42 5.61 -6.36 0.96
C SER A 42 6.63 -7.46 1.16
N TYR A 43 6.73 -8.32 0.16
CA TYR A 43 7.59 -9.49 0.16
C TYR A 43 8.47 -9.45 -1.09
N GLU A 44 9.77 -9.29 -0.86
CA GLU A 44 10.79 -9.37 -1.88
C GLU A 44 11.18 -10.84 -2.06
N VAL A 45 10.66 -11.47 -3.11
CA VAL A 45 10.95 -12.87 -3.43
C VAL A 45 12.40 -12.98 -3.92
N ASN A 46 12.79 -12.06 -4.80
CA ASN A 46 14.14 -11.92 -5.36
C ASN A 46 14.39 -10.43 -5.64
N LYS A 47 15.64 -10.06 -5.96
CA LYS A 47 16.00 -8.68 -6.36
C LYS A 47 15.18 -8.14 -7.54
N GLU A 48 14.62 -9.04 -8.34
CA GLU A 48 13.85 -8.72 -9.54
C GLU A 48 12.33 -8.86 -9.33
N LEU A 49 11.87 -9.39 -8.20
CA LEU A 49 10.45 -9.69 -7.98
C LEU A 49 10.02 -9.29 -6.57
N LEU A 50 9.11 -8.32 -6.51
CA LEU A 50 8.55 -7.81 -5.28
C LEU A 50 7.02 -7.89 -5.31
N LEU A 51 6.45 -8.60 -4.35
CA LEU A 51 5.02 -8.72 -4.13
C LEU A 51 4.58 -7.71 -3.07
N LYS A 52 3.41 -7.11 -3.28
CA LYS A 52 2.77 -6.18 -2.35
C LYS A 52 1.33 -6.63 -2.14
N GLY A 53 0.92 -6.72 -0.88
CA GLY A 53 -0.47 -6.87 -0.49
C GLY A 53 -0.85 -5.71 0.40
N LYS A 54 -2.05 -5.16 0.20
CA LYS A 54 -2.64 -4.15 1.06
C LYS A 54 -4.09 -4.50 1.30
N VAL A 55 -4.50 -4.51 2.55
CA VAL A 55 -5.88 -4.65 2.97
C VAL A 55 -6.27 -3.35 3.63
N SER A 56 -7.29 -2.71 3.09
CA SER A 56 -7.93 -1.52 3.67
C SER A 56 -9.33 -1.89 4.12
N LYS A 57 -9.97 -1.01 4.88
CA LYS A 57 -11.35 -1.21 5.37
C LYS A 57 -12.37 -1.56 4.27
N SER A 58 -12.18 -1.07 3.05
CA SER A 58 -13.12 -1.24 1.93
C SER A 58 -12.56 -1.98 0.71
N SER A 59 -11.27 -2.34 0.70
CA SER A 59 -10.65 -2.98 -0.46
C SER A 59 -9.45 -3.85 -0.08
N VAL A 60 -9.16 -4.83 -0.94
CA VAL A 60 -7.93 -5.62 -0.93
C VAL A 60 -7.20 -5.36 -2.23
N SER A 61 -5.95 -4.93 -2.15
CA SER A 61 -5.09 -4.64 -3.30
C SER A 61 -3.88 -5.58 -3.28
N LEU A 62 -3.62 -6.22 -4.40
CA LEU A 62 -2.46 -7.06 -4.67
C LEU A 62 -1.65 -6.44 -5.79
N GLY A 63 -0.34 -6.46 -5.67
CA GLY A 63 0.56 -5.90 -6.67
C GLY A 63 1.84 -6.71 -6.80
N CYS A 64 2.34 -6.80 -8.01
CA CYS A 64 3.61 -7.43 -8.33
C CYS A 64 4.47 -6.43 -9.12
N LYS A 65 5.68 -6.19 -8.63
CA LYS A 65 6.73 -5.45 -9.33
C LYS A 65 7.74 -6.48 -9.81
N LYS A 66 7.96 -6.55 -11.12
CA LYS A 66 8.96 -7.40 -11.75
C LYS A 66 9.93 -6.56 -12.58
N THR A 67 11.21 -6.61 -12.24
CA THR A 67 12.28 -6.11 -13.10
C THR A 67 12.51 -7.14 -14.21
N LEU A 68 12.30 -6.73 -15.45
CA LEU A 68 12.43 -7.61 -16.63
C LEU A 68 13.82 -7.49 -17.26
N ALA A 69 14.39 -6.28 -17.24
CA ALA A 69 15.73 -5.99 -17.70
C ALA A 69 16.29 -4.77 -16.94
N LYS A 70 17.57 -4.49 -17.12
CA LYS A 70 18.21 -3.28 -16.56
C LYS A 70 17.55 -2.04 -17.17
N GLY A 71 16.88 -1.23 -16.35
CA GLY A 71 16.09 -0.09 -16.80
C GLY A 71 14.65 -0.43 -17.24
N LEU A 72 14.21 -1.69 -17.19
CA LEU A 72 12.84 -2.06 -17.57
C LEU A 72 12.12 -2.79 -16.44
N THR A 73 11.07 -2.15 -15.93
CA THR A 73 10.27 -2.66 -14.81
C THR A 73 8.80 -2.77 -15.21
N ALA A 74 8.22 -3.94 -15.02
CA ALA A 74 6.77 -4.16 -15.07
C ALA A 74 6.16 -4.10 -13.67
N LEU A 75 5.05 -3.41 -13.56
CA LEU A 75 4.21 -3.31 -12.38
C LEU A 75 2.81 -3.77 -12.78
N SER A 76 2.32 -4.82 -12.13
CA SER A 76 0.93 -5.23 -12.24
C SER A 76 0.24 -5.08 -10.89
N GLY A 77 -1.03 -4.70 -10.92
CA GLY A 77 -1.82 -4.46 -9.73
C GLY A 77 -3.28 -4.85 -9.96
N LEU A 78 -3.90 -5.35 -8.91
CA LEU A 78 -5.30 -5.71 -8.85
C LEU A 78 -5.85 -5.20 -7.53
N GLU A 79 -6.97 -4.52 -7.57
CA GLU A 79 -7.70 -4.08 -6.39
C GLU A 79 -9.13 -4.59 -6.47
N TYR A 80 -9.57 -5.21 -5.39
CA TYR A 80 -10.92 -5.70 -5.20
C TYR A 80 -11.57 -4.90 -4.08
N GLY A 81 -12.54 -4.06 -4.42
CA GLY A 81 -13.38 -3.36 -3.47
C GLY A 81 -14.52 -4.26 -2.98
N PHE A 82 -14.82 -4.21 -1.69
CA PHE A 82 -15.95 -4.95 -1.11
C PHE A 82 -17.33 -4.44 -1.59
N ASP A 83 -17.35 -3.31 -2.31
CA ASP A 83 -18.48 -2.79 -3.08
C ASP A 83 -18.74 -3.58 -4.40
N GLY A 84 -17.95 -4.62 -4.67
CA GLY A 84 -18.04 -5.44 -5.90
C GLY A 84 -17.29 -4.84 -7.11
N LYS A 85 -16.63 -3.70 -6.93
CA LYS A 85 -15.80 -3.07 -7.97
C LYS A 85 -14.41 -3.67 -7.97
N MET A 86 -13.93 -4.00 -9.17
CA MET A 86 -12.59 -4.53 -9.39
C MET A 86 -11.82 -3.59 -10.31
N SER A 87 -10.61 -3.24 -9.91
CA SER A 87 -9.69 -2.42 -10.68
C SER A 87 -8.43 -3.23 -10.98
N TYR A 88 -7.95 -3.15 -12.20
CA TYR A 88 -6.69 -3.76 -12.61
C TYR A 88 -5.84 -2.72 -13.32
N GLY A 89 -4.52 -2.83 -13.15
CA GLY A 89 -3.57 -1.90 -13.72
C GLY A 89 -2.30 -2.62 -14.11
N LEU A 90 -1.77 -2.26 -15.27
CA LEU A 90 -0.45 -2.65 -15.72
C LEU A 90 0.33 -1.39 -16.10
N GLN A 91 1.52 -1.27 -15.55
CA GLN A 91 2.42 -0.15 -15.80
C GLN A 91 3.78 -0.72 -16.19
N LEU A 92 4.30 -0.23 -17.31
CA LEU A 92 5.67 -0.47 -17.74
C LEU A 92 6.45 0.80 -17.50
N SER A 93 7.59 0.66 -16.81
CA SER A 93 8.52 1.75 -16.53
C SER A 93 9.82 1.45 -17.27
N VAL A 94 10.25 2.41 -18.09
CA VAL A 94 11.52 2.38 -18.81
C VAL A 94 12.35 3.55 -18.27
N GLU A 95 13.53 3.24 -17.75
CA GLU A 95 14.57 4.17 -17.28
C GLU A 95 15.81 4.07 -18.17
#